data_AF-A0A7C7CV89-F1
#
_entry.id   AF-A0A7C7CV89-F1
#
_cell.length_a   1.000
_cell.length_b   1.000
_cell.length_c   1.000
_cell.angle_alpha   90.00
_cell.angle_beta   90.00
_cell.angle_gamma   90.00
#
_symmetry.space_group_name_H-M   'P 1'
#
loop_
_entity.id
_entity.type
_entity.pdbx_description
1 polymer ?
#
loop_
_entity_poly.entity_id
_entity_poly.type
_entity_poly.pdbx_seq_one_letter_code
_entity_poly.pdbx_strand_id
1 'polypeptide(L)' 'MPPKHYSFKVKGVLVNENDKSEDDFSIFITAMDDNHAVMLVREHLKNHAPKGTSIIKGIEKRNS' A
#
# COMPACT_ATOMS: atom_id res chain seq x y z
N MET A 1 2.31 27.15 -2.04
CA MET A 1 3.35 26.20 -2.54
C MET A 1 2.67 24.87 -2.83
N PRO A 2 3.07 24.15 -3.89
CA PRO A 2 2.57 22.81 -4.13
C PRO A 2 3.00 21.86 -2.99
N PRO A 3 2.21 20.82 -2.66
CA PRO A 3 2.56 19.87 -1.62
C PRO A 3 3.86 19.15 -1.95
N LYS A 4 4.75 19.00 -0.97
CA LYS A 4 5.94 18.18 -1.11
C LYS A 4 5.50 16.72 -1.21
N HIS A 5 6.08 16.02 -2.18
CA HIS A 5 5.86 14.59 -2.36
C HIS A 5 7.15 13.83 -2.06
N TYR A 6 7.00 12.62 -1.52
CA TYR A 6 8.08 11.71 -1.20
C TYR A 6 7.76 10.32 -1.74
N SER A 7 8.79 9.51 -1.95
CA SER A 7 8.63 8.10 -2.32
C SER A 7 8.50 7.24 -1.07
N PHE A 8 7.47 6.39 -1.05
CA PHE A 8 7.18 5.45 0.03
C PHE A 8 7.22 4.02 -0.51
N LYS A 9 7.70 3.10 0.32
CA LYS A 9 7.52 1.66 0.15
C LYS A 9 6.49 1.20 1.16
N VAL A 10 5.32 0.78 0.69
CA VAL A 10 4.24 0.25 1.52
C VAL A 10 4.24 -1.26 1.39
N LYS A 11 4.33 -1.96 2.51
CA LYS A 11 4.34 -3.43 2.58
C LYS A 11 3.11 -3.92 3.31
N GLY A 12 2.63 -5.09 2.93
CA GLY A 12 1.50 -5.72 3.59
C GLY A 12 1.24 -7.12 3.07
N VAL A 13 0.10 -7.67 3.46
CA VAL A 13 -0.39 -8.98 3.00
C VAL A 13 -1.76 -8.84 2.36
N LEU A 14 -1.99 -9.57 1.28
CA LEU A 14 -3.31 -9.84 0.71
C LEU A 14 -3.79 -11.17 1.26
N VAL A 15 -4.95 -11.17 1.90
CA VAL A 15 -5.61 -12.37 2.40
C VAL A 15 -6.71 -12.73 1.42
N ASN A 16 -6.54 -13.84 0.71
CA ASN A 16 -7.52 -14.34 -0.23
C ASN A 16 -8.73 -14.91 0.53
N GLU A 17 -9.94 -14.57 0.07
CA GLU A 17 -11.18 -14.96 0.75
C GLU A 17 -11.45 -16.48 0.64
N ASN A 18 -11.00 -17.13 -0.44
CA ASN A 18 -11.39 -18.50 -0.76
C ASN A 18 -10.60 -19.55 0.04
N ASP A 19 -9.29 -19.35 0.17
CA ASP A 19 -8.36 -20.32 0.77
C ASP A 19 -7.64 -19.77 2.00
N LYS A 20 -7.87 -18.50 2.35
CA LYS A 20 -7.17 -17.78 3.43
C LYS A 20 -5.66 -17.77 3.26
N SER A 21 -5.17 -17.95 2.03
CA SER A 21 -3.77 -17.77 1.72
C SER A 21 -3.38 -16.31 1.94
N GLU A 22 -2.18 -16.10 2.45
CA GLU A 22 -1.59 -14.77 2.62
C GLU A 22 -0.49 -14.59 1.57
N ASP A 23 -0.63 -13.56 0.74
CA ASP A 23 0.37 -13.17 -0.24
C ASP A 23 0.99 -11.83 0.17
N ASP A 24 2.30 -11.79 0.35
CA ASP A 24 3.02 -10.56 0.62
C ASP A 24 2.99 -9.61 -0.60
N PHE A 25 2.74 -8.34 -0.35
CA PHE A 25 2.90 -7.28 -1.34
C PHE A 25 3.84 -6.18 -0.86
N SER A 26 4.47 -5.52 -1.82
CA SER A 26 5.32 -4.35 -1.61
C SER A 26 5.13 -3.37 -2.76
N ILE A 27 4.47 -2.24 -2.49
CA ILE A 27 4.15 -1.21 -3.49
C ILE A 27 5.00 0.03 -3.24
N PHE A 28 5.60 0.56 -4.30
CA PHE A 28 6.25 1.86 -4.26
C PHE A 28 5.28 2.93 -4.75
N ILE A 29 5.12 4.01 -3.98
CA ILE A 29 4.20 5.09 -4.31
C ILE A 29 4.75 6.46 -3.95
N THR A 30 4.37 7.47 -4.71
CA THR A 30 4.67 8.87 -4.40
C THR A 30 3.48 9.48 -3.66
N ALA A 31 3.70 10.00 -2.45
CA ALA A 31 2.64 10.56 -1.62
C ALA A 31 3.14 11.78 -0.83
N MET A 32 2.24 12.45 -0.12
CA MET A 32 2.57 13.65 0.67
C MET A 32 3.11 13.28 2.06
N ASP A 33 2.53 12.22 2.64
CA ASP A 33 2.84 11.68 3.95
C ASP A 33 2.41 10.21 4.00
N ASP A 34 2.60 9.58 5.15
CA ASP A 34 2.31 8.16 5.38
C ASP A 34 0.83 7.83 5.19
N ASN A 35 -0.08 8.69 5.64
CA ASN A 35 -1.52 8.47 5.53
C ASN A 35 -1.96 8.55 4.06
N HIS A 36 -1.44 9.52 3.32
CA HIS A 36 -1.69 9.66 1.90
C HIS A 36 -1.18 8.43 1.13
N ALA A 37 0.02 7.92 1.48
CA ALA A 37 0.55 6.70 0.87
C ALA A 37 -0.35 5.47 1.14
N VAL A 38 -0.81 5.29 2.39
CA VAL A 38 -1.72 4.20 2.74
C VAL A 38 -3.05 4.31 2.01
N MET A 39 -3.60 5.52 1.90
CA MET A 39 -4.85 5.77 1.18
C MET A 39 -4.74 5.37 -0.29
N LEU A 40 -3.70 5.84 -0.99
CA LEU A 40 -3.49 5.54 -2.40
C LEU A 40 -3.25 4.04 -2.64
N VAL A 41 -2.50 3.38 -1.76
CA VAL A 41 -2.26 1.93 -1.86
C VAL A 41 -3.56 1.16 -1.66
N ARG A 42 -4.39 1.53 -0.67
CA ARG A 42 -5.71 0.89 -0.46
C ARG A 42 -6.61 1.06 -1.67
N GLU A 43 -6.64 2.24 -2.28
CA GLU A 43 -7.40 2.49 -3.51
C GLU A 43 -6.89 1.64 -4.68
N HIS A 44 -5.56 1.57 -4.85
CA HIS A 44 -4.95 0.74 -5.88
C HIS A 44 -5.32 -0.74 -5.69
N LEU A 45 -5.20 -1.27 -4.47
CA LEU A 45 -5.53 -2.66 -4.16
C LEU A 45 -7.02 -2.95 -4.33
N LYS A 46 -7.91 -2.03 -3.97
CA LYS A 46 -9.37 -2.20 -4.16
C LYS A 46 -9.74 -2.44 -5.63
N ASN A 47 -9.01 -1.84 -6.57
CA ASN A 47 -9.31 -1.93 -7.99
C ASN A 47 -8.54 -3.04 -8.73
N HIS A 48 -7.40 -3.50 -8.20
CA HIS A 48 -6.49 -4.40 -8.91
C HIS A 48 -6.18 -5.72 -8.18
N ALA A 49 -6.44 -5.80 -6.87
CA ALA A 49 -6.18 -7.02 -6.11
C ALA A 49 -7.33 -8.03 -6.27
N PRO A 50 -7.04 -9.34 -6.11
CA PRO A 50 -8.07 -10.36 -5.97
C PRO A 50 -9.04 -10.03 -4.83
N LYS A 51 -10.26 -10.58 -4.91
CA LYS A 51 -11.24 -10.45 -3.82
C LYS A 51 -10.66 -11.00 -2.52
N GLY A 52 -10.68 -10.19 -1.47
CA GLY A 52 -10.02 -10.50 -0.22
C GLY A 52 -9.78 -9.26 0.64
N THR A 53 -9.04 -9.44 1.72
CA THR A 53 -8.67 -8.35 2.64
C THR A 53 -7.23 -7.95 2.41
N SER A 54 -6.95 -6.64 2.36
CA SER A 54 -5.59 -6.11 2.34
C SER A 54 -5.21 -5.57 3.71
N ILE A 55 -4.07 -6.02 4.24
CA ILE A 55 -3.56 -5.61 5.55
C ILE A 55 -2.21 -4.93 5.35
N ILE A 56 -2.15 -3.63 5.61
CA ILE A 56 -0.88 -2.88 5.61
C ILE A 56 -0.07 -3.30 6.85
N LYS A 57 1.17 -3.73 6.65
CA LYS A 57 2.09 -4.16 7.74
C LYS A 57 3.20 -3.15 8.01
N GLY A 58 3.56 -2.33 7.02
CA GLY A 58 4.60 -1.32 7.22
C GLY A 58 4.66 -0.29 6.10
N ILE A 59 5.20 0.87 6.43
CA ILE A 59 5.47 1.96 5.51
C ILE A 59 6.87 2.49 5.77
N GLU A 60 7.65 2.66 4.70
CA GLU A 60 9.00 3.19 4.76
C GLU A 60 9.09 4.37 3.80
N LYS A 61 9.34 5.57 4.34
CA LYS A 61 9.71 6.72 3.52
C LYS A 61 11.13 6.52 3.01
N ARG A 62 11.32 6.53 1.69
CA ARG A 62 12.65 6.64 1.10
C ARG A 62 13.07 8.09 1.17
N ASN A 63 13.99 8.39 2.09
CA ASN A 63 14.79 9.59 2.01
C ASN A 63 15.88 9.30 0.97
N SER A 64 15.79 9.95 -0.18
CA SER A 64 16.92 10.10 -1.10
C SER A 64 17.98 11.01 -0.51
#